data_AF-A0A970BJU6-F1
#
_entry.id   AF-A0A970BJU6-F1
#
_cell.length_a   1.000
_cell.length_b   1.000
_cell.length_c   1.000
_cell.angle_alpha   90.00
_cell.angle_beta   90.00
_cell.angle_gamma   90.00
#
_symmetry.space_group_name_H-M   'P 1'
#
loop_
_entity.id
_entity.type
_entity.pdbx_description
1 polymer ?
#
loop_
_entity_poly.entity_id
_entity_poly.type
_entity_poly.pdbx_seq_one_letter_code
_entity_poly.pdbx_strand_id
1 'polypeptide(L)'
;MSRFLPSPALFKEASFSLKVGQKINLQHLKTSLIKAGYQQVSKIDQSMQFASRGDILDVFSVNEIKPTRIEFFDNEIESIRYFEISNQLSNESINFVNIIPSSDILFSDEELLYLKTKIEQEIKTTSPALNANKLEQLRFSLSDDLDKILEYQTRPQNYRYFSYAQKEHFSILDYAQFEFVFLVNKSDIFKAEELYTLEANNYLEELSEEGKGLTKLILYQNLEQVLKKHKNILYSKKYKEDNNDLEFKIRQIVSTNTSYKDVIPLIETFLNFDNKVILALNTNQQLDMIKELLIEAKLDFEILKEINV
;
A
#
# COMPACT_ATOMS: atom_id res chain seq x y z
N MET A 1 8.74 -1.69 -2.88
CA MET A 1 9.37 -2.14 -1.62
C MET A 1 10.28 -1.09 -1.01
N SER A 2 10.90 -0.19 -1.79
CA SER A 2 11.86 0.80 -1.30
C SER A 2 11.29 2.14 -0.82
N ARG A 3 10.01 2.44 -1.07
CA ARG A 3 9.38 3.69 -0.60
C ARG A 3 9.48 3.79 0.92
N PHE A 4 9.80 4.97 1.44
CA PHE A 4 9.77 5.26 2.87
C PHE A 4 8.35 5.16 3.42
N LEU A 5 8.21 4.51 4.56
CA LEU A 5 6.97 4.38 5.33
C LEU A 5 7.21 4.87 6.77
N PRO A 6 6.15 5.23 7.52
CA PRO A 6 6.27 5.49 8.94
C PRO A 6 6.75 4.23 9.66
N SER A 7 7.26 4.39 10.88
CA SER A 7 7.63 3.21 11.65
C SER A 7 6.39 2.33 11.90
N PRO A 8 6.52 0.99 11.87
CA PRO A 8 5.41 0.09 12.20
C PRO A 8 4.84 0.37 13.60
N ALA A 9 5.69 0.82 14.53
CA ALA A 9 5.29 1.22 15.88
C ALA A 9 4.38 2.46 15.86
N LEU A 10 4.76 3.51 15.14
CA LEU A 10 3.95 4.72 15.00
C LEU A 10 2.63 4.44 14.30
N PHE A 11 2.65 3.65 13.22
CA PHE A 11 1.43 3.26 12.51
C PHE A 11 0.47 2.48 13.43
N LYS A 12 1.01 1.57 14.24
CA LYS A 12 0.24 0.79 15.22
C LYS A 12 -0.29 1.67 16.36
N GLU A 13 0.49 2.64 16.84
CA GLU A 13 0.04 3.60 17.86
C GLU A 13 -1.10 4.50 17.35
N ALA A 14 -1.06 4.86 16.06
CA ALA A 14 -2.11 5.60 15.39
C ALA A 14 -3.31 4.72 14.94
N SER A 15 -3.31 3.43 15.30
CA SER A 15 -4.42 2.50 15.07
C SER A 15 -5.23 2.29 16.36
N PHE A 16 -6.55 2.13 16.23
CA PHE A 16 -7.47 1.97 17.35
C PHE A 16 -8.23 0.65 17.25
N SER A 17 -8.15 -0.16 18.30
CA SER A 17 -9.04 -1.30 18.49
C SER A 17 -10.09 -0.92 19.53
N LEU A 18 -11.33 -0.74 19.08
CA LEU A 18 -12.45 -0.34 19.91
C LEU A 18 -13.38 -1.52 20.16
N LYS A 19 -13.79 -1.73 21.41
CA LYS A 19 -14.68 -2.85 21.81
C LYS A 19 -15.86 -2.34 22.62
N VAL A 20 -17.01 -2.99 22.48
CA VAL A 20 -18.16 -2.75 23.37
C VAL A 20 -17.75 -2.99 24.83
N GLY A 21 -18.16 -2.09 25.72
CA GLY A 21 -17.78 -2.05 27.15
C GLY A 21 -16.40 -1.44 27.43
N GLN A 22 -15.66 -1.01 26.41
CA GLN A 22 -14.37 -0.34 26.62
C GLN A 22 -14.58 1.07 27.17
N LYS A 23 -13.82 1.41 28.22
CA LYS A 23 -13.76 2.79 28.73
C LYS A 23 -12.75 3.60 27.95
N ILE A 24 -13.21 4.62 27.23
CA ILE A 24 -12.38 5.54 26.46
C ILE A 24 -13.05 6.91 26.40
N ASN A 25 -12.23 7.96 26.53
CA ASN A 25 -12.72 9.33 26.42
C ASN A 25 -12.93 9.70 24.94
N LEU A 26 -14.17 10.07 24.60
CA LEU A 26 -14.54 10.42 23.23
C LEU A 26 -13.78 11.63 22.67
N GLN A 27 -13.46 12.64 23.49
CA GLN A 27 -12.68 13.80 23.01
C GLN A 27 -11.25 13.43 22.67
N HIS A 28 -10.61 12.61 23.51
CA HIS A 28 -9.29 12.06 23.22
C HIS A 28 -9.29 11.25 21.92
N LEU A 29 -10.29 10.38 21.72
CA LEU A 29 -10.42 9.59 20.50
C LEU A 29 -10.57 10.47 19.25
N LYS A 30 -11.35 11.57 19.30
CA LYS A 30 -11.43 12.54 18.19
C LYS A 30 -10.09 13.17 17.86
N THR A 31 -9.33 13.60 18.88
CA THR A 31 -7.99 14.15 18.66
C THR A 31 -7.08 13.11 18.04
N SER A 32 -7.10 11.86 18.52
CA SER A 32 -6.29 10.78 17.95
C SER A 32 -6.67 10.44 16.51
N LEU A 33 -7.96 10.49 16.14
CA LEU A 33 -8.40 10.30 14.76
C LEU A 33 -7.87 11.39 13.83
N ILE A 34 -7.89 12.65 14.26
CA ILE A 34 -7.29 13.76 13.50
C ILE A 34 -5.79 13.50 13.32
N LYS A 35 -5.07 13.10 14.38
CA LYS A 35 -3.64 12.75 14.29
C LYS A 35 -3.36 11.58 13.35
N ALA A 36 -4.28 10.63 13.25
CA ALA A 36 -4.22 9.50 12.33
C ALA A 36 -4.61 9.88 10.88
N GLY A 37 -4.88 11.17 10.62
CA GLY A 37 -5.16 11.74 9.30
C GLY A 37 -6.64 11.80 8.92
N TYR A 38 -7.57 11.48 9.83
CA TYR A 38 -8.99 11.46 9.49
C TYR A 38 -9.55 12.87 9.38
N GLN A 39 -10.37 13.10 8.36
CA GLN A 39 -11.07 14.36 8.18
C GLN A 39 -12.34 14.39 9.04
N GLN A 40 -12.45 15.40 9.91
CA GLN A 40 -13.69 15.67 10.62
C GLN A 40 -14.71 16.30 9.67
N VAL A 41 -15.89 15.69 9.56
CA VAL A 41 -16.99 16.15 8.72
C VAL A 41 -18.30 16.18 9.49
N SER A 42 -19.31 16.85 8.95
CA SER A 42 -20.66 16.85 9.54
C SER A 42 -21.39 15.54 9.28
N LYS A 43 -21.11 14.88 8.14
CA LYS A 43 -21.73 13.62 7.70
C LYS A 43 -20.70 12.85 6.88
N ILE A 44 -20.59 11.54 7.11
CA ILE A 44 -19.71 10.66 6.35
C ILE A 44 -20.32 10.38 4.96
N ASP A 45 -19.51 10.58 3.93
CA ASP A 45 -19.80 10.22 2.54
C ASP A 45 -18.74 9.34 1.87
N GLN A 46 -17.51 9.31 2.40
CA GLN A 46 -16.41 8.47 1.91
C GLN A 46 -15.48 8.00 3.03
N SER A 47 -14.57 7.09 2.72
CA SER A 47 -13.56 6.59 3.65
C SER A 47 -12.62 7.73 4.11
N MET A 48 -11.87 7.49 5.19
CA MET A 48 -10.93 8.46 5.79
C MET A 48 -11.62 9.63 6.52
N GLN A 49 -12.92 9.53 6.78
CA GLN A 49 -13.70 10.55 7.47
C GLN A 49 -14.22 10.07 8.82
N PHE A 50 -14.47 11.03 9.72
CA PHE A 50 -15.26 10.81 10.92
C PHE A 50 -16.22 11.97 11.18
N ALA A 51 -17.34 11.67 11.83
CA ALA A 51 -18.30 12.65 12.30
C ALA A 51 -18.62 12.38 13.77
N SER A 52 -18.84 13.43 14.56
CA SER A 52 -19.24 13.27 15.96
C SER A 52 -20.42 14.17 16.30
N ARG A 53 -21.42 13.60 16.98
CA ARG A 53 -22.66 14.26 17.37
C ARG A 53 -23.07 13.80 18.76
N GLY A 54 -22.87 14.64 19.77
CA GLY A 54 -23.06 14.25 21.17
C GLY A 54 -22.21 13.04 21.51
N ASP A 55 -22.87 11.97 21.93
CA ASP A 55 -22.27 10.70 22.36
C ASP A 55 -22.13 9.68 21.21
N ILE A 56 -22.24 10.14 19.96
CA ILE A 56 -22.05 9.30 18.77
C ILE A 56 -20.76 9.72 18.05
N LEU A 57 -20.00 8.70 17.64
CA LEU A 57 -18.87 8.82 16.73
C LEU A 57 -19.10 7.90 15.53
N ASP A 58 -19.30 8.48 14.36
CA ASP A 58 -19.27 7.76 13.10
C ASP A 58 -17.84 7.83 12.55
N VAL A 59 -17.28 6.70 12.10
CA VAL A 59 -15.95 6.62 11.47
C VAL A 59 -16.02 5.71 10.25
N PHE A 60 -15.40 6.11 9.14
CA PHE A 60 -15.21 5.24 7.98
C PHE A 60 -13.73 4.95 7.76
N SER A 61 -13.27 3.82 8.32
CA SER A 61 -11.88 3.40 8.23
C SER A 61 -11.52 2.82 6.87
N VAL A 62 -10.26 2.93 6.47
CA VAL A 62 -9.77 2.47 5.16
C VAL A 62 -9.72 0.94 5.03
N ASN A 63 -9.67 0.21 6.15
CA ASN A 63 -9.72 -1.26 6.17
C ASN A 63 -11.13 -1.83 6.24
N GLU A 64 -12.16 -0.98 6.28
CA GLU A 64 -13.55 -1.38 6.39
C GLU A 64 -14.29 -1.14 5.07
N ILE A 65 -15.27 -1.99 4.78
CA ILE A 65 -16.12 -1.85 3.58
C ILE A 65 -17.30 -0.89 3.86
N LYS A 66 -17.68 -0.73 5.13
CA LYS A 66 -18.79 0.11 5.58
C LYS A 66 -18.37 1.00 6.75
N PRO A 67 -18.93 2.20 6.90
CA PRO A 67 -18.67 3.04 8.05
C PRO A 67 -19.30 2.44 9.31
N THR A 68 -18.70 2.75 10.45
CA THR A 68 -19.09 2.26 11.76
C THR A 68 -19.58 3.42 12.61
N ARG A 69 -20.72 3.23 13.27
CA ARG A 69 -21.27 4.09 14.31
C ARG A 69 -20.91 3.52 15.67
N ILE A 70 -20.32 4.34 16.52
CA ILE A 70 -19.91 4.01 17.89
C ILE A 70 -20.73 4.90 18.82
N GLU A 71 -21.57 4.28 19.64
CA GLU A 71 -22.42 4.94 20.63
C GLU A 71 -21.75 4.86 22.00
N PHE A 72 -21.70 5.98 22.70
CA PHE A 72 -21.09 6.13 24.01
C PHE A 72 -22.15 6.39 25.08
N PHE A 73 -21.90 5.89 26.29
CA PHE A 73 -22.57 6.32 27.51
C PHE A 73 -21.49 6.79 28.49
N ASP A 74 -21.48 8.08 28.83
CA ASP A 74 -20.37 8.76 29.52
C ASP A 74 -19.00 8.56 28.84
N ASN A 75 -18.17 7.66 29.35
CA ASN A 75 -16.85 7.31 28.79
C ASN A 75 -16.77 5.83 28.43
N GLU A 76 -17.89 5.15 28.20
CA GLU A 76 -17.95 3.72 27.87
C GLU A 76 -18.62 3.52 26.52
N ILE A 77 -18.08 2.62 25.70
CA ILE A 77 -18.68 2.25 24.41
C ILE A 77 -19.87 1.33 24.68
N GLU A 78 -21.09 1.81 24.42
CA GLU A 78 -22.32 1.05 24.60
C GLU A 78 -22.60 0.14 23.40
N SER A 79 -22.43 0.65 22.18
CA SER A 79 -22.71 -0.13 20.98
C SER A 79 -21.81 0.26 19.80
N ILE A 80 -21.54 -0.71 18.94
CA ILE A 80 -20.79 -0.52 17.68
C ILE A 80 -21.62 -1.17 16.57
N ARG A 81 -21.92 -0.41 15.52
CA ARG A 81 -22.78 -0.88 14.42
C ARG A 81 -22.27 -0.40 13.08
N TYR A 82 -22.39 -1.21 12.04
CA TYR A 82 -22.27 -0.70 10.68
C TYR A 82 -23.48 0.17 10.30
N PHE A 83 -23.31 1.06 9.34
CA PHE A 83 -24.41 1.80 8.73
C PHE A 83 -24.20 2.05 7.23
N GLU A 84 -25.27 2.30 6.49
CA GLU A 84 -25.19 2.60 5.05
C GLU A 84 -25.05 4.11 4.81
N ILE A 85 -24.10 4.52 3.96
CA ILE A 85 -23.86 5.95 3.67
C ILE A 85 -25.09 6.60 3.02
N SER A 86 -25.80 5.85 2.18
CA SER A 86 -26.94 6.35 1.39
C SER A 86 -28.10 6.84 2.25
N ASN A 87 -28.43 6.12 3.33
CA ASN A 87 -29.58 6.41 4.20
C ASN A 87 -29.20 6.73 5.65
N GLN A 88 -27.94 6.54 6.04
CA GLN A 88 -27.41 6.76 7.40
C GLN A 88 -28.07 5.90 8.50
N LEU A 89 -28.71 4.80 8.10
CA LEU A 89 -29.36 3.86 9.01
C LEU A 89 -28.37 2.78 9.42
N SER A 90 -28.24 2.58 10.73
CA SER A 90 -27.46 1.49 11.29
C SER A 90 -28.13 0.15 10.99
N ASN A 91 -27.32 -0.89 10.79
CA ASN A 91 -27.79 -2.23 10.45
C ASN A 91 -27.27 -3.29 11.43
N GLU A 92 -26.11 -3.86 11.14
CA GLU A 92 -25.50 -4.97 11.83
C GLU A 92 -24.69 -4.49 13.03
N SER A 93 -24.90 -5.11 14.19
CA SER A 93 -24.14 -4.83 15.41
C SER A 93 -22.90 -5.71 15.47
N ILE A 94 -21.78 -5.14 15.91
CA ILE A 94 -20.50 -5.82 16.04
C ILE A 94 -19.93 -5.58 17.44
N ASN A 95 -19.10 -6.51 17.93
CA ASN A 95 -18.51 -6.40 19.26
C ASN A 95 -17.23 -5.57 19.31
N PHE A 96 -16.57 -5.39 18.15
CA PHE A 96 -15.33 -4.63 18.03
C PHE A 96 -15.16 -4.07 16.63
N VAL A 97 -14.36 -3.01 16.50
CA VAL A 97 -13.90 -2.46 15.23
C VAL A 97 -12.43 -2.09 15.34
N ASN A 98 -11.67 -2.31 14.26
CA ASN A 98 -10.31 -1.81 14.12
C ASN A 98 -10.30 -0.63 13.16
N ILE A 99 -9.76 0.49 13.61
CA ILE A 99 -9.61 1.71 12.82
C ILE A 99 -8.11 1.90 12.60
N ILE A 100 -7.64 1.82 11.36
CA ILE A 100 -6.23 2.10 11.03
C ILE A 100 -6.06 3.55 10.55
N PRO A 101 -4.84 4.13 10.55
CA PRO A 101 -4.61 5.45 10.00
C PRO A 101 -5.17 5.63 8.58
N SER A 102 -5.69 6.81 8.28
CA SER A 102 -6.17 7.13 6.93
C SER A 102 -5.04 7.49 5.97
N SER A 103 -3.84 7.74 6.49
CA SER A 103 -2.65 8.16 5.76
C SER A 103 -1.45 7.30 6.13
N ASP A 104 -0.61 6.99 5.15
CA ASP A 104 0.73 6.44 5.34
C ASP A 104 1.79 7.54 5.52
N ILE A 105 1.38 8.80 5.70
CA ILE A 105 2.25 9.94 5.99
C ILE A 105 2.00 10.35 7.44
N LEU A 106 2.72 9.70 8.35
CA LEU A 106 2.63 9.93 9.79
C LEU A 106 4.02 10.27 10.32
N PHE A 107 4.10 11.33 11.13
CA PHE A 107 5.33 11.71 11.82
C PHE A 107 5.06 11.75 13.32
N SER A 108 5.97 11.16 14.08
CA SER A 108 6.04 11.35 15.53
C SER A 108 6.48 12.77 15.87
N ASP A 109 6.20 13.22 17.09
CA ASP A 109 6.63 14.55 17.55
C ASP A 109 8.17 14.70 17.51
N GLU A 110 8.92 13.63 17.74
CA GLU A 110 10.39 13.62 17.60
C GLU A 110 10.83 13.79 16.13
N GLU A 111 10.21 13.06 15.20
CA GLU A 111 10.49 13.16 13.76
C GLU A 111 10.17 14.56 13.24
N LEU A 112 9.08 15.19 13.71
CA LEU A 112 8.72 16.57 13.33
C LEU A 112 9.76 17.59 13.82
N LEU A 113 10.23 17.46 15.06
CA LEU A 113 11.26 18.33 15.61
C LEU A 113 12.58 18.19 14.83
N TYR A 114 12.94 16.96 14.49
CA TYR A 114 14.13 16.68 13.70
C TYR A 114 14.00 17.21 12.27
N LEU A 115 12.85 16.99 11.62
CA LEU A 115 12.54 17.48 10.29
C LEU A 115 12.69 18.99 10.19
N LYS A 116 12.12 19.75 11.13
CA LYS A 116 12.24 21.21 11.16
C LYS A 116 13.70 21.66 11.20
N THR A 117 14.49 21.06 12.09
CA THR A 117 15.92 21.34 12.21
C THR A 117 16.67 21.00 10.92
N LYS A 118 16.35 19.85 10.31
CA LYS A 118 17.00 19.37 9.09
C LYS A 118 16.67 20.26 7.89
N ILE A 119 15.42 20.72 7.76
CA ILE A 119 14.99 21.69 6.75
C ILE A 119 15.78 23.00 6.89
N GLU A 120 15.87 23.56 8.10
CA GLU A 120 16.64 24.79 8.35
C GLU A 120 18.11 24.68 7.95
N GLN A 121 18.71 23.49 8.12
CA GLN A 121 20.07 23.21 7.67
C GLN A 121 20.16 23.12 6.14
N GLU A 122 19.27 22.36 5.49
CA GLU A 122 19.31 22.17 4.03
C GLU A 122 18.85 23.40 3.23
N ILE A 123 18.11 24.34 3.84
CA ILE A 123 17.88 25.66 3.24
C ILE A 123 19.22 26.39 3.03
N LYS A 124 20.16 26.30 3.98
CA LYS A 124 21.47 26.99 3.87
C LYS A 124 22.33 26.42 2.75
N THR A 125 22.20 25.13 2.47
CA THR A 125 22.92 24.44 1.38
C THR A 125 22.25 24.65 0.03
N THR A 126 20.92 24.75 -0.01
CA THR A 126 20.13 24.95 -1.23
C THR A 126 20.13 26.42 -1.67
N SER A 127 20.10 27.37 -0.73
CA SER A 127 19.95 28.81 -1.03
C SER A 127 20.99 29.42 -1.98
N PRO A 128 22.29 29.04 -1.97
CA PRO A 128 23.28 29.65 -2.86
C PRO A 128 23.05 29.35 -4.35
N ALA A 129 22.34 28.26 -4.67
CA ALA A 129 22.02 27.89 -6.05
C ALA A 129 20.75 28.58 -6.58
N LEU A 130 20.02 29.31 -5.73
CA LEU A 130 18.74 29.93 -6.06
C LEU A 130 18.84 31.45 -6.15
N ASN A 131 18.07 32.04 -7.06
CA ASN A 131 17.84 33.48 -7.07
C ASN A 131 16.83 33.87 -5.97
N ALA A 132 16.70 35.17 -5.70
CA ALA A 132 15.83 35.69 -4.63
C ALA A 132 14.37 35.21 -4.74
N ASN A 133 13.79 35.24 -5.95
CA ASN A 133 12.41 34.82 -6.16
C ASN A 133 12.20 33.33 -5.86
N LYS A 134 13.09 32.47 -6.35
CA LYS A 134 13.05 31.02 -6.11
C LYS A 134 13.29 30.68 -4.65
N LEU A 135 14.14 31.44 -3.95
CA LEU A 135 14.39 31.26 -2.53
C LEU A 135 13.16 31.60 -1.68
N GLU A 136 12.46 32.69 -2.00
CA GLU A 136 11.20 33.05 -1.33
C GLU A 136 10.11 31.99 -1.60
N GLN A 137 10.00 31.52 -2.84
CA GLN A 137 9.09 30.43 -3.20
C GLN A 137 9.38 29.13 -2.41
N LEU A 138 10.66 28.78 -2.27
CA LEU A 138 11.09 27.62 -1.50
C LEU A 138 10.68 27.76 -0.03
N ARG A 139 10.98 28.91 0.58
CA ARG A 139 10.64 29.19 1.98
C ARG A 139 9.13 29.11 2.22
N PHE A 140 8.34 29.70 1.32
CA PHE A 140 6.89 29.64 1.39
C PHE A 140 6.38 28.19 1.28
N SER A 141 6.84 27.44 0.28
CA SER A 141 6.40 26.05 0.09
C SER A 141 6.76 25.15 1.28
N LEU A 142 7.95 25.32 1.86
CA LEU A 142 8.37 24.54 3.01
C LEU A 142 7.59 24.91 4.27
N SER A 143 7.27 26.19 4.46
CA SER A 143 6.43 26.64 5.57
C SER A 143 5.02 26.05 5.44
N ASP A 144 4.39 26.16 4.27
CA ASP A 144 3.05 25.61 4.03
C ASP A 144 3.01 24.08 4.21
N ASP A 145 4.02 23.36 3.72
CA ASP A 145 4.12 21.92 3.96
C ASP A 145 4.25 21.58 5.45
N LEU A 146 5.10 22.31 6.20
CA LEU A 146 5.26 22.10 7.64
C LEU A 146 3.98 22.41 8.42
N ASP A 147 3.30 23.51 8.10
CA ASP A 147 2.05 23.89 8.75
C ASP A 147 0.98 22.81 8.52
N LYS A 148 0.86 22.31 7.28
CA LYS A 148 -0.08 21.23 6.94
C LYS A 148 0.23 19.93 7.64
N ILE A 149 1.51 19.57 7.77
CA ILE A 149 1.93 18.40 8.53
C ILE A 149 1.59 18.55 10.01
N LEU A 150 1.86 19.72 10.62
CA LEU A 150 1.54 20.02 12.02
C LEU A 150 0.02 20.02 12.31
N GLU A 151 -0.78 20.38 11.31
CA GLU A 151 -2.25 20.32 11.37
C GLU A 151 -2.82 18.92 11.07
N TYR A 152 -1.96 17.91 10.84
CA TYR A 152 -2.35 16.56 10.42
C TYR A 152 -3.14 16.51 9.10
N GLN A 153 -2.96 17.52 8.25
CA GLN A 153 -3.55 17.66 6.92
C GLN A 153 -2.52 17.34 5.84
N THR A 154 -1.83 16.21 6.00
CA THR A 154 -0.75 15.79 5.09
C THR A 154 -1.25 15.60 3.67
N ARG A 155 -0.42 15.99 2.71
CA ARG A 155 -0.64 15.81 1.27
C ARG A 155 0.27 14.71 0.73
N PRO A 156 -0.08 14.03 -0.38
CA PRO A 156 0.72 12.94 -0.92
C PRO A 156 2.20 13.26 -1.07
N GLN A 157 2.56 14.47 -1.51
CA GLN A 157 3.96 14.88 -1.68
C GLN A 157 4.78 14.96 -0.38
N ASN A 158 4.13 15.06 0.80
CA ASN A 158 4.84 15.21 2.07
C ASN A 158 5.61 13.95 2.49
N TYR A 159 5.34 12.78 1.88
CA TYR A 159 6.13 11.55 2.15
C TYR A 159 7.62 11.72 1.85
N ARG A 160 8.01 12.65 0.96
CA ARG A 160 9.41 12.98 0.65
C ARG A 160 10.20 13.40 1.89
N TYR A 161 9.52 13.92 2.92
CA TYR A 161 10.17 14.35 4.15
C TYR A 161 10.59 13.21 5.07
N PHE A 162 10.15 11.97 4.83
CA PHE A 162 10.64 10.82 5.59
C PHE A 162 12.16 10.68 5.52
N SER A 163 12.78 10.94 4.36
CA SER A 163 14.24 10.85 4.21
C SER A 163 15.02 11.83 5.10
N TYR A 164 14.35 12.86 5.62
CA TYR A 164 14.92 13.82 6.57
C TYR A 164 14.41 13.64 7.98
N ALA A 165 13.15 13.26 8.17
CA ALA A 165 12.53 13.16 9.48
C ALA A 165 13.00 11.90 10.22
N GLN A 166 13.27 10.82 9.49
CA GLN A 166 13.56 9.51 10.04
C GLN A 166 15.05 9.32 10.30
N LYS A 167 15.39 8.90 11.52
CA LYS A 167 16.76 8.42 11.85
C LYS A 167 16.99 7.00 11.31
N GLU A 168 15.96 6.17 11.39
CA GLU A 168 15.90 4.84 10.81
C GLU A 168 14.75 4.78 9.82
N HIS A 169 15.01 4.23 8.63
CA HIS A 169 14.05 4.19 7.56
C HIS A 169 13.30 2.86 7.52
N PHE A 170 12.00 2.92 7.23
CA PHE A 170 11.12 1.76 7.19
C PHE A 170 10.52 1.57 5.79
N SER A 171 10.25 0.32 5.47
CA SER A 171 9.71 -0.18 4.22
C SER A 171 8.50 -1.07 4.50
N ILE A 172 7.81 -1.50 3.45
CA ILE A 172 6.70 -2.46 3.61
C ILE A 172 7.14 -3.79 4.24
N LEU A 173 8.42 -4.17 4.09
CA LEU A 173 8.93 -5.41 4.66
C LEU A 173 9.06 -5.34 6.20
N ASP A 174 9.06 -4.13 6.78
CA ASP A 174 9.13 -3.92 8.23
C ASP A 174 7.77 -4.09 8.92
N TYR A 175 6.67 -4.12 8.16
CA TYR A 175 5.29 -4.17 8.68
C TYR A 175 4.81 -5.58 9.03
N ALA A 176 5.56 -6.62 8.66
CA ALA A 176 5.25 -7.99 9.02
C ALA A 176 6.51 -8.84 9.17
N GLN A 177 6.41 -9.92 9.95
CA GLN A 177 7.45 -10.93 10.04
C GLN A 177 7.24 -11.95 8.92
N PHE A 178 7.92 -11.73 7.80
CA PHE A 178 7.92 -12.67 6.69
C PHE A 178 8.88 -13.83 6.98
N GLU A 179 8.39 -15.07 6.86
CA GLU A 179 9.26 -16.25 6.93
C GLU A 179 10.20 -16.33 5.72
N PHE A 180 9.66 -15.98 4.54
CA PHE A 180 10.38 -15.86 3.28
C PHE A 180 9.89 -14.64 2.50
N VAL A 181 10.80 -13.99 1.79
CA VAL A 181 10.44 -12.99 0.76
C VAL A 181 10.91 -13.54 -0.58
N PHE A 182 9.97 -13.85 -1.46
CA PHE A 182 10.26 -14.40 -2.78
C PHE A 182 10.22 -13.31 -3.86
N LEU A 183 11.36 -13.07 -4.50
CA LEU A 183 11.52 -12.09 -5.57
C LEU A 183 11.61 -12.81 -6.92
N VAL A 184 10.55 -12.68 -7.71
CA VAL A 184 10.48 -13.25 -9.05
C VAL A 184 11.17 -12.32 -10.06
N ASN A 185 12.09 -12.83 -10.86
CA ASN A 185 12.85 -12.08 -11.87
C ASN A 185 13.70 -10.96 -11.24
N LYS A 186 14.67 -11.36 -10.39
CA LYS A 186 15.58 -10.44 -9.71
C LYS A 186 16.13 -9.35 -10.64
N SER A 187 16.66 -9.73 -11.80
CA SER A 187 17.26 -8.77 -12.74
C SER A 187 16.31 -7.65 -13.15
N ASP A 188 15.03 -7.97 -13.36
CA ASP A 188 14.05 -7.02 -13.86
C ASP A 188 13.57 -6.11 -12.73
N ILE A 189 13.42 -6.65 -11.52
CA ILE A 189 13.11 -5.86 -10.31
C ILE A 189 14.20 -4.81 -10.06
N PHE A 190 15.47 -5.21 -10.10
CA PHE A 190 16.58 -4.30 -9.84
C PHE A 190 16.75 -3.24 -10.93
N LYS A 191 16.58 -3.60 -12.21
CA LYS A 191 16.56 -2.62 -13.31
C LYS A 191 15.41 -1.62 -13.17
N ALA A 192 14.22 -2.09 -12.79
CA ALA A 192 13.08 -1.20 -12.55
C ALA A 192 13.34 -0.25 -11.37
N GLU A 193 13.97 -0.73 -10.30
CA GLU A 193 14.32 0.11 -9.14
C GLU A 193 15.37 1.18 -9.47
N GLU A 194 16.39 0.83 -10.27
CA GLU A 194 17.37 1.80 -10.77
C GLU A 194 16.68 2.90 -11.61
N LEU A 195 15.76 2.51 -12.51
CA LEU A 195 15.00 3.45 -13.32
C LEU A 195 14.12 4.37 -12.47
N TYR A 196 13.35 3.81 -11.53
CA TYR A 196 12.50 4.63 -10.65
C TYR A 196 13.30 5.58 -9.77
N THR A 197 14.49 5.16 -9.32
CA THR A 197 15.38 6.01 -8.51
C THR A 197 15.96 7.13 -9.37
N LEU A 198 16.36 6.84 -10.61
CA LEU A 198 16.84 7.86 -11.55
C LEU A 198 15.75 8.89 -11.85
N GLU A 199 14.54 8.45 -12.19
CA GLU A 199 13.39 9.33 -12.46
C GLU A 199 13.04 10.20 -11.24
N ALA A 200 13.04 9.61 -10.04
CA ALA A 200 12.81 10.34 -8.80
C ALA A 200 13.87 11.40 -8.52
N ASN A 201 15.15 11.08 -8.74
CA ASN A 201 16.25 12.03 -8.55
C ASN A 201 16.15 13.20 -9.52
N ASN A 202 15.91 12.93 -10.81
CA ASN A 202 15.71 13.98 -11.82
C ASN A 202 14.53 14.89 -11.43
N TYR A 203 13.41 14.31 -11.01
CA TYR A 203 12.24 15.07 -10.54
C TYR A 203 12.57 15.96 -9.32
N LEU A 204 13.31 15.44 -8.34
CA LEU A 204 13.72 16.20 -7.17
C LEU A 204 14.73 17.32 -7.51
N GLU A 205 15.63 17.08 -8.45
CA GLU A 205 16.56 18.08 -8.97
C GLU A 205 15.79 19.22 -9.64
N GLU A 206 14.85 18.91 -10.54
CA GLU A 206 13.97 19.91 -11.18
C GLU A 206 13.21 20.75 -10.13
N LEU A 207 12.60 20.09 -9.14
CA LEU A 207 11.92 20.80 -8.05
C LEU A 207 12.87 21.72 -7.27
N SER A 208 14.08 21.26 -6.99
CA SER A 208 15.09 22.07 -6.29
C SER A 208 15.49 23.28 -7.14
N GLU A 209 15.76 23.09 -8.42
CA GLU A 209 16.11 24.17 -9.35
C GLU A 209 14.99 25.19 -9.51
N GLU A 210 13.73 24.77 -9.45
CA GLU A 210 12.56 25.64 -9.48
C GLU A 210 12.26 26.34 -8.15
N GLY A 211 13.01 26.07 -7.08
CA GLY A 211 12.73 26.60 -5.75
C GLY A 211 11.47 26.01 -5.11
N LYS A 212 11.12 24.76 -5.44
CA LYS A 212 9.97 24.01 -4.91
C LYS A 212 10.37 22.79 -4.07
N GLY A 213 11.68 22.56 -3.90
CA GLY A 213 12.24 21.43 -3.18
C GLY A 213 13.61 21.73 -2.57
N LEU A 214 14.02 20.91 -1.61
CA LEU A 214 15.36 20.95 -1.02
C LEU A 214 16.31 20.00 -1.77
N THR A 215 17.59 20.34 -1.78
CA THR A 215 18.64 19.44 -2.32
C THR A 215 18.82 18.21 -1.43
N LYS A 216 19.18 17.06 -2.00
CA LYS A 216 19.45 15.79 -1.27
C LYS A 216 18.22 15.14 -0.61
N LEU A 217 17.01 15.48 -1.03
CA LEU A 217 15.87 14.61 -0.77
C LEU A 217 16.06 13.29 -1.53
N ILE A 218 15.52 12.20 -0.98
CA ILE A 218 15.44 10.91 -1.66
C ILE A 218 14.04 10.34 -1.45
N LEU A 219 13.44 9.74 -2.48
CA LEU A 219 12.07 9.19 -2.40
C LEU A 219 12.05 7.69 -2.13
N TYR A 220 13.16 7.01 -2.45
CA TYR A 220 13.31 5.58 -2.32
C TYR A 220 14.58 5.24 -1.52
N GLN A 221 14.45 4.24 -0.66
CA GLN A 221 15.58 3.56 -0.04
C GLN A 221 16.29 2.69 -1.07
N ASN A 222 17.57 2.41 -0.85
CA ASN A 222 18.27 1.41 -1.63
C ASN A 222 17.67 0.02 -1.37
N LEU A 223 17.16 -0.63 -2.42
CA LEU A 223 16.47 -1.92 -2.28
C LEU A 223 17.36 -3.03 -1.69
N GLU A 224 18.66 -3.08 -2.03
CA GLU A 224 19.55 -4.08 -1.43
C GLU A 224 19.68 -3.91 0.09
N GLN A 225 19.79 -2.67 0.56
CA GLN A 225 19.87 -2.38 1.99
C GLN A 225 18.58 -2.78 2.70
N VAL A 226 17.42 -2.51 2.09
CA VAL A 226 16.13 -2.97 2.61
C VAL A 226 16.10 -4.49 2.70
N LEU A 227 16.43 -5.21 1.63
CA LEU A 227 16.41 -6.67 1.61
C LEU A 227 17.40 -7.30 2.62
N LYS A 228 18.57 -6.69 2.83
CA LYS A 228 19.58 -7.15 3.80
C LYS A 228 19.10 -7.12 5.26
N LYS A 229 18.06 -6.33 5.59
CA LYS A 229 17.46 -6.30 6.93
C LYS A 229 16.64 -7.56 7.24
N HIS A 230 16.18 -8.29 6.22
CA HIS A 230 15.27 -9.41 6.38
C HIS A 230 15.96 -10.75 6.14
N LYS A 231 15.54 -11.75 6.91
CA LYS A 231 16.05 -13.12 6.80
C LYS A 231 15.30 -13.83 5.66
N ASN A 232 15.99 -14.73 4.97
CA ASN A 232 15.43 -15.62 3.94
C ASN A 232 14.84 -14.92 2.70
N ILE A 233 15.66 -14.12 2.03
CA ILE A 233 15.34 -13.61 0.70
C ILE A 233 15.63 -14.70 -0.35
N LEU A 234 14.61 -15.09 -1.10
CA LEU A 234 14.70 -16.08 -2.16
C LEU A 234 14.47 -15.40 -3.51
N TYR A 235 15.18 -15.85 -4.53
CA TYR A 235 15.08 -15.30 -5.87
C TYR A 235 14.72 -16.39 -6.86
N SER A 236 13.80 -16.10 -7.79
CA SER A 236 13.65 -16.94 -8.97
C SER A 236 14.78 -16.64 -9.96
N LYS A 237 15.26 -17.69 -10.62
CA LYS A 237 16.27 -17.61 -11.67
C LYS A 237 15.82 -18.49 -12.85
N LYS A 238 16.21 -18.12 -14.06
CA LYS A 238 15.89 -18.89 -15.27
C LYS A 238 16.66 -20.21 -15.35
N TYR A 239 17.87 -20.22 -14.82
CA TYR A 239 18.78 -21.37 -14.87
C TYR A 239 19.27 -21.69 -13.46
N LYS A 240 19.54 -22.98 -13.22
CA LYS A 240 20.23 -23.45 -12.03
C LYS A 240 21.68 -22.96 -12.08
N GLU A 241 22.11 -22.26 -11.04
CA GLU A 241 23.48 -21.75 -10.91
C GLU A 241 24.22 -22.45 -9.78
N ASP A 242 23.51 -22.79 -8.70
CA ASP A 242 24.08 -23.37 -7.48
C ASP A 242 23.50 -24.75 -7.18
N ASN A 243 24.27 -25.60 -6.48
CA ASN A 243 23.79 -26.93 -6.06
C ASN A 243 22.63 -26.86 -5.07
N ASN A 244 22.51 -25.75 -4.33
CA ASN A 244 21.45 -25.51 -3.36
C ASN A 244 20.17 -24.93 -4.00
N ASP A 245 20.20 -24.57 -5.29
CA ASP A 245 19.02 -24.08 -5.98
C ASP A 245 17.96 -25.18 -6.09
N LEU A 246 16.72 -24.83 -5.75
CA LEU A 246 15.55 -25.68 -5.96
C LEU A 246 15.11 -25.57 -7.43
N GLU A 247 15.23 -26.68 -8.17
CA GLU A 247 14.88 -26.73 -9.59
C GLU A 247 13.43 -27.16 -9.79
N PHE A 248 12.65 -26.28 -10.43
CA PHE A 248 11.32 -26.61 -10.93
C PHE A 248 11.41 -26.85 -12.44
N LYS A 249 11.20 -28.10 -12.86
CA LYS A 249 11.25 -28.49 -14.29
C LYS A 249 9.97 -28.08 -15.00
N ILE A 250 9.96 -26.84 -15.48
CA ILE A 250 8.84 -26.27 -16.24
C ILE A 250 9.21 -26.29 -17.73
N ARG A 251 8.31 -26.80 -18.57
CA ARG A 251 8.42 -26.69 -20.03
C ARG A 251 7.38 -25.70 -20.52
N GLN A 252 7.81 -24.66 -21.22
CA GLN A 252 6.89 -23.74 -21.86
C GLN A 252 6.12 -24.48 -22.96
N ILE A 253 4.79 -24.34 -22.95
CA ILE A 253 3.96 -24.78 -24.05
C ILE A 253 4.14 -23.77 -25.20
N VAL A 254 4.83 -24.17 -26.25
CA VAL A 254 5.02 -23.35 -27.45
C VAL A 254 3.87 -23.64 -28.41
N SER A 255 2.94 -22.69 -28.58
CA SER A 255 1.98 -22.72 -29.68
C SER A 255 2.47 -21.79 -30.79
N THR A 256 2.60 -22.30 -32.01
CA THR A 256 3.01 -21.50 -33.18
C THR A 256 1.85 -20.75 -33.82
N ASN A 257 0.59 -21.10 -33.47
CA ASN A 257 -0.60 -20.55 -34.10
C ASN A 257 -1.56 -19.97 -33.06
N THR A 258 -2.14 -18.81 -33.38
CA THR A 258 -3.13 -18.09 -32.57
C THR A 258 -4.58 -18.49 -32.89
N SER A 259 -4.78 -19.49 -33.75
CA SER A 259 -6.11 -19.95 -34.16
C SER A 259 -6.67 -20.94 -33.16
N TYR A 260 -7.96 -20.79 -32.82
CA TYR A 260 -8.69 -21.75 -31.97
C TYR A 260 -8.71 -23.18 -32.55
N LYS A 261 -8.50 -23.31 -33.87
CA LYS A 261 -8.47 -24.62 -34.56
C LYS A 261 -7.28 -25.49 -34.16
N ASP A 262 -6.22 -24.90 -33.63
CA ASP A 262 -4.99 -25.61 -33.26
C ASP A 262 -4.97 -26.03 -31.77
N VAL A 263 -6.00 -25.63 -31.01
CA VAL A 263 -6.13 -25.94 -29.58
C VAL A 263 -6.34 -27.44 -29.37
N ILE A 264 -7.22 -28.07 -30.15
CA ILE A 264 -7.52 -29.51 -30.01
C ILE A 264 -6.28 -30.38 -30.31
N PRO A 265 -5.58 -30.23 -31.46
CA PRO A 265 -4.35 -31.00 -31.72
C PRO A 265 -3.28 -30.83 -30.64
N LEU A 266 -3.17 -29.63 -30.05
CA LEU A 266 -2.23 -29.36 -28.97
C LEU A 266 -2.61 -30.12 -27.69
N ILE A 267 -3.90 -30.10 -27.31
CA ILE A 267 -4.42 -30.83 -26.15
C ILE A 267 -4.17 -32.34 -26.30
N GLU A 268 -4.53 -32.91 -27.46
CA GLU A 268 -4.33 -34.34 -27.75
C GLU A 268 -2.86 -34.73 -27.63
N THR A 269 -1.95 -33.88 -28.11
CA THR A 269 -0.51 -34.11 -28.00
C THR A 269 -0.06 -34.26 -26.54
N PHE A 270 -0.62 -33.47 -25.62
CA PHE A 270 -0.27 -33.57 -24.20
C PHE A 270 -0.97 -34.73 -23.49
N LEU A 271 -2.24 -35.02 -23.83
CA LEU A 271 -3.00 -36.14 -23.27
C LEU A 271 -2.38 -37.50 -23.59
N ASN A 272 -1.71 -37.62 -24.75
CA ASN A 272 -1.02 -38.86 -25.18
C ASN A 272 0.10 -39.32 -24.22
N PHE A 273 0.54 -38.49 -23.28
CA PHE A 273 1.61 -38.82 -22.33
C PHE A 273 1.11 -38.99 -20.88
N ASP A 274 -0.15 -39.39 -20.68
CA ASP A 274 -0.80 -39.54 -19.35
C ASP A 274 -0.77 -38.24 -18.51
N ASN A 275 -0.74 -37.08 -19.21
CA ASN A 275 -0.83 -35.79 -18.56
C ASN A 275 -2.29 -35.37 -18.38
N LYS A 276 -2.52 -34.55 -17.36
CA LYS A 276 -3.74 -33.75 -17.25
C LYS A 276 -3.51 -32.40 -17.93
N VAL A 277 -4.47 -31.97 -18.75
CA VAL A 277 -4.45 -30.64 -19.38
C VAL A 277 -5.45 -29.75 -18.67
N ILE A 278 -4.97 -28.61 -18.16
CA ILE A 278 -5.81 -27.60 -17.51
C ILE A 278 -5.86 -26.38 -18.43
N LEU A 279 -7.07 -25.96 -18.80
CA LEU A 279 -7.33 -24.77 -19.60
C LEU A 279 -7.87 -23.67 -18.69
N ALA A 280 -7.08 -22.62 -18.46
CA ALA A 280 -7.53 -21.42 -17.75
C ALA A 280 -8.16 -20.45 -18.76
N LEU A 281 -9.44 -20.13 -18.56
CA LEU A 281 -10.22 -19.26 -19.45
C LEU A 281 -10.69 -18.03 -18.68
N ASN A 282 -10.67 -16.87 -19.33
CA ASN A 282 -10.95 -15.59 -18.69
C ASN A 282 -12.45 -15.27 -18.62
N THR A 283 -13.27 -15.86 -19.49
CA THR A 283 -14.69 -15.53 -19.60
C THR A 283 -15.58 -16.76 -19.82
N ASN A 284 -16.86 -16.64 -19.46
CA ASN A 284 -17.86 -17.68 -19.72
C ASN A 284 -18.06 -17.94 -21.23
N GLN A 285 -17.92 -16.91 -22.07
CA GLN A 285 -18.00 -17.08 -23.53
C GLN A 285 -16.86 -17.96 -24.07
N GLN A 286 -15.64 -17.76 -23.57
CA GLN A 286 -14.51 -18.63 -23.92
C GLN A 286 -14.74 -20.06 -23.45
N LEU A 287 -15.31 -20.23 -22.25
CA LEU A 287 -15.68 -21.54 -21.71
C LEU A 287 -16.67 -22.26 -22.62
N ASP A 288 -17.74 -21.59 -23.04
CA ASP A 288 -18.76 -22.22 -23.89
C ASP A 288 -18.21 -22.59 -25.27
N MET A 289 -17.39 -21.73 -25.88
CA MET A 289 -16.71 -22.04 -27.14
C MET A 289 -15.76 -23.24 -27.01
N ILE A 290 -14.95 -23.31 -25.95
CA ILE A 290 -14.01 -24.43 -25.74
C ILE A 290 -14.76 -25.73 -25.44
N LYS A 291 -15.87 -25.69 -24.70
CA LYS A 291 -16.73 -26.86 -24.48
C LYS A 291 -17.23 -27.43 -25.80
N GLU A 292 -17.75 -26.58 -26.69
CA GLU A 292 -18.24 -27.03 -27.99
C GLU A 292 -17.13 -27.73 -28.79
N LEU A 293 -15.93 -27.15 -28.83
CA LEU A 293 -14.77 -27.75 -29.49
C LEU A 293 -14.35 -29.10 -28.88
N LEU A 294 -14.33 -29.22 -27.56
CA LEU A 294 -14.00 -30.47 -26.87
C LEU A 294 -15.05 -31.56 -27.11
N ILE A 295 -16.34 -31.19 -27.13
CA ILE A 295 -17.45 -32.10 -27.44
C ILE A 295 -17.36 -32.58 -28.90
N GLU A 296 -17.11 -31.68 -29.84
CA GLU A 296 -16.92 -32.02 -31.26
C GLU A 296 -15.74 -32.97 -31.46
N ALA A 297 -14.64 -32.75 -30.73
CA ALA A 297 -13.46 -33.59 -30.74
C ALA A 297 -13.60 -34.90 -29.93
N LYS A 298 -14.72 -35.09 -29.21
CA LYS A 298 -14.97 -36.24 -28.31
C LYS A 298 -13.91 -36.42 -27.22
N LEU A 299 -13.43 -35.30 -26.66
CA LEU A 299 -12.50 -35.30 -25.53
C LEU A 299 -13.27 -35.17 -24.22
N ASP A 300 -12.94 -36.02 -23.24
CA ASP A 300 -13.49 -35.93 -21.89
C ASP A 300 -12.94 -34.70 -21.16
N PHE A 301 -13.81 -33.98 -20.46
CA PHE A 301 -13.42 -32.81 -19.68
C PHE A 301 -14.30 -32.63 -18.44
N GLU A 302 -13.77 -31.90 -17.46
CA GLU A 302 -14.47 -31.47 -16.26
C GLU A 302 -14.33 -29.95 -16.11
N ILE A 303 -15.37 -29.31 -15.57
CA ILE A 303 -15.34 -27.87 -15.28
C ILE A 303 -14.98 -27.69 -13.81
N LEU A 304 -13.78 -27.15 -13.57
CA LEU A 304 -13.32 -26.79 -12.23
C LEU A 304 -13.76 -25.35 -11.92
N LYS A 305 -14.46 -25.15 -10.79
CA LYS A 305 -14.80 -23.81 -10.30
C LYS A 305 -13.64 -23.16 -9.54
N GLU A 306 -12.79 -23.97 -8.93
CA GLU A 306 -11.56 -23.58 -8.23
C GLU A 306 -10.51 -24.65 -8.48
N ILE A 307 -9.25 -24.26 -8.67
CA ILE A 307 -8.13 -25.19 -8.71
C ILE A 307 -7.66 -25.36 -7.27
N ASN A 308 -8.06 -26.44 -6.62
CA ASN A 308 -7.42 -26.87 -5.38
C ASN A 308 -6.06 -27.49 -5.76
N VAL A 309 -5.00 -26.67 -5.66
CA VAL A 309 -3.60 -27.12 -5.79
C VAL A 309 -3.14 -27.73 -4.48
#